data_AF-A0A0L6JU43-F1
#
_entry.id   AF-A0A0L6JU43-F1
#
_cell.length_a   1.000
_cell.length_b   1.000
_cell.length_c   1.000
_cell.angle_alpha   90.00
_cell.angle_beta   90.00
_cell.angle_gamma   90.00
#
_symmetry.space_group_name_H-M   'P 1'
#
loop_
_entity.id
_entity.type
_entity.pdbx_description
1 polymer ?
#
loop_
_entity_poly.entity_id
_entity_poly.type
_entity_poly.pdbx_seq_one_letter_code
_entity_poly.pdbx_strand_id
1 'polypeptide(L)'
;MNILSKEEILRKGKNLLTELGYDPLVGLTVEMDTEAPYNGIGYTLFDNNEIETYSFYVNGIQDIQNVEFYFDGKLKAYCDFKNGLVDGELIEWNEEGIKTYWAEFEANVKKKFKKWNDQGELIDEKKEPTKEDLDKIMKIKGEK
;
A
#
# COMPACT_ATOMS: atom_id res chain seq x y z
N MET A 1 -3.60 -1.37 11.54
CA MET A 1 -4.50 -1.01 10.42
C MET A 1 -5.53 0.03 10.86
N ASN A 2 -5.45 1.24 10.33
CA ASN A 2 -6.45 2.29 10.48
C ASN A 2 -7.03 2.63 9.10
N ILE A 3 -8.30 2.32 8.84
CA ILE A 3 -8.92 2.53 7.53
C ILE A 3 -9.78 3.80 7.61
N LEU A 4 -9.57 4.72 6.66
CA LEU A 4 -10.35 5.95 6.59
C LEU A 4 -11.74 5.69 6.00
N SER A 5 -12.73 6.46 6.45
CA SER A 5 -14.03 6.47 5.80
C SER A 5 -13.98 7.12 4.42
N LYS A 6 -14.88 6.72 3.52
CA LYS A 6 -15.05 7.36 2.20
C LYS A 6 -15.18 8.88 2.30
N GLU A 7 -16.00 9.38 3.21
CA GLU A 7 -16.23 10.81 3.43
C GLU A 7 -14.93 11.55 3.79
N GLU A 8 -14.08 10.95 4.62
CA GLU A 8 -12.79 11.53 4.96
C GLU A 8 -11.82 11.54 3.79
N ILE A 9 -11.78 10.46 3.01
CA ILE A 9 -10.92 10.33 1.83
C ILE A 9 -11.31 11.40 0.81
N LEU A 10 -12.60 11.50 0.45
CA LEU A 10 -13.10 12.46 -0.52
C LEU A 10 -12.94 13.92 -0.05
N ARG A 11 -13.07 14.17 1.27
CA ARG A 11 -12.93 15.53 1.83
C ARG A 11 -11.48 16.00 1.91
N LYS A 12 -10.54 15.09 2.15
CA LYS A 12 -9.13 15.43 2.45
C LYS A 12 -8.17 15.13 1.29
N GLY A 13 -8.58 14.30 0.34
CA GLY A 13 -7.73 13.78 -0.73
C GLY A 13 -8.02 14.37 -2.11
N LYS A 14 -7.21 13.95 -3.07
CA LYS A 14 -7.33 14.25 -4.50
C LYS A 14 -7.40 12.98 -5.33
N ASN A 15 -8.16 13.02 -6.41
CA ASN A 15 -8.28 11.90 -7.33
C ASN A 15 -6.98 11.74 -8.14
N LEU A 16 -6.39 10.54 -8.08
CA LEU A 16 -5.11 10.20 -8.72
C LEU A 16 -5.15 10.24 -10.25
N LEU A 17 -6.33 10.16 -10.87
CA LEU A 17 -6.50 10.14 -12.32
C LEU A 17 -6.85 11.52 -12.90
N THR A 18 -7.44 12.41 -12.10
CA THR A 18 -7.97 13.70 -12.59
C THR A 18 -7.37 14.93 -11.92
N GLU A 19 -6.75 14.78 -10.74
CA GLU A 19 -6.22 15.92 -9.96
C GLU A 19 -4.73 15.78 -9.65
N LEU A 20 -4.14 14.60 -9.83
CA LEU A 20 -2.71 14.33 -9.63
C LEU A 20 -2.09 13.73 -10.88
N GLY A 21 -0.79 13.94 -11.04
CA GLY A 21 0.05 13.33 -12.07
C GLY A 21 1.19 12.51 -11.47
N TYR A 22 1.94 11.84 -12.34
CA TYR A 22 3.19 11.17 -11.98
C TYR A 22 4.32 11.71 -12.85
N ASP A 23 5.37 12.24 -12.23
CA ASP A 23 6.59 12.64 -12.91
C ASP A 23 7.55 11.43 -12.97
N PRO A 24 7.74 10.80 -14.15
CA PRO A 24 8.60 9.64 -14.29
C PRO A 24 10.09 9.97 -14.22
N LEU A 25 10.50 11.25 -14.37
CA LEU A 25 11.90 11.65 -14.30
C LEU A 25 12.42 11.57 -12.87
N VAL A 26 11.61 11.99 -11.90
CA VAL A 26 11.95 11.99 -10.48
C VAL A 26 11.23 10.89 -9.68
N GLY A 27 10.24 10.23 -10.27
CA GLY A 27 9.48 9.15 -9.64
C GLY A 27 8.51 9.65 -8.56
N LEU A 28 7.93 10.84 -8.74
CA LEU A 28 7.08 11.49 -7.75
C LEU A 28 5.65 11.64 -8.23
N THR A 29 4.71 11.50 -7.30
CA THR A 29 3.33 11.96 -7.48
C THR A 29 3.31 13.49 -7.32
N VAL A 30 2.77 14.18 -8.31
CA VAL A 30 2.75 15.64 -8.38
C VAL A 30 1.32 16.15 -8.52
N GLU A 31 1.12 17.42 -8.21
CA GLU A 31 -0.12 18.12 -8.58
C GLU A 31 -0.27 18.12 -10.11
N MET A 32 -1.47 17.81 -10.63
CA MET A 32 -1.71 17.70 -12.07
C MET A 32 -1.23 18.94 -12.83
N ASP A 33 -0.60 18.71 -13.98
CA ASP A 33 -0.04 19.76 -14.85
C ASP A 33 1.04 20.64 -14.18
N THR A 34 1.65 20.15 -13.10
CA THR A 34 2.78 20.82 -12.43
C THR A 34 3.89 19.82 -12.10
N GLU A 35 5.03 20.36 -11.66
CA GLU A 35 6.15 19.58 -11.10
C GLU A 35 6.13 19.58 -9.56
N ALA A 36 5.08 20.14 -8.93
CA ALA A 36 5.02 20.31 -7.48
C ALA A 36 4.68 18.98 -6.79
N PRO A 37 5.54 18.44 -5.91
CA PRO A 37 5.27 17.17 -5.24
C PRO A 37 4.03 17.24 -4.34
N TYR A 38 3.16 16.24 -4.47
CA TYR A 38 1.89 16.21 -3.74
C TYR A 38 2.09 15.78 -2.26
N ASN A 39 1.31 16.37 -1.37
CA ASN A 39 1.26 16.01 0.04
C ASN A 39 -0.19 15.82 0.47
N GLY A 40 -0.57 14.61 0.87
CA GLY A 40 -1.95 14.31 1.26
C GLY A 40 -2.40 12.91 0.86
N ILE A 41 -3.71 12.75 0.66
CA ILE A 41 -4.33 11.48 0.28
C ILE A 41 -4.59 11.48 -1.21
N GLY A 42 -4.03 10.53 -1.95
CA GLY A 42 -4.44 10.25 -3.33
C GLY A 42 -5.43 9.08 -3.34
N TYR A 43 -6.48 9.15 -4.17
CA TYR A 43 -7.45 8.06 -4.29
C TYR A 43 -7.92 7.82 -5.73
N THR A 44 -8.44 6.64 -6.02
CA THR A 44 -9.22 6.35 -7.23
C THR A 44 -10.62 5.88 -6.86
N LEU A 45 -11.53 5.93 -7.84
CA LEU A 45 -12.91 5.50 -7.70
C LEU A 45 -13.21 4.44 -8.75
N PHE A 46 -14.03 3.48 -8.36
CA PHE A 46 -14.74 2.64 -9.32
C PHE A 46 -15.82 3.45 -10.06
N ASP A 47 -16.36 2.88 -11.14
CA ASP A 47 -17.47 3.48 -11.92
C ASP A 47 -18.75 3.70 -11.08
N ASN A 48 -18.92 2.97 -9.99
CA ASN A 48 -20.03 3.16 -9.03
C ASN A 48 -19.78 4.32 -8.03
N ASN A 49 -18.65 5.04 -8.16
CA ASN A 49 -18.18 6.09 -7.26
C ASN A 49 -17.81 5.62 -5.84
N GLU A 50 -17.62 4.30 -5.63
CA GLU A 50 -16.97 3.80 -4.42
C GLU A 50 -15.45 3.92 -4.51
N ILE A 51 -14.77 4.03 -3.35
CA ILE A 51 -13.31 4.09 -3.29
C ILE A 51 -12.75 2.77 -3.83
N GLU A 52 -11.90 2.84 -4.84
CA GLU A 52 -11.15 1.68 -5.34
C GLU A 52 -9.84 1.53 -4.55
N THR A 53 -9.06 2.59 -4.46
CA THR A 53 -7.87 2.63 -3.63
C THR A 53 -7.61 4.02 -3.06
N TYR A 54 -6.86 4.08 -1.95
CA TYR A 54 -6.23 5.31 -1.51
C TYR A 54 -4.84 5.07 -0.92
N SER A 55 -3.98 6.08 -1.01
CA SER A 55 -2.61 6.12 -0.48
C SER A 55 -2.31 7.47 0.15
N PHE A 56 -1.39 7.51 1.10
CA PHE A 56 -0.83 8.78 1.58
C PHE A 56 0.47 9.10 0.87
N TYR A 57 0.70 10.40 0.64
CA TYR A 57 1.88 10.93 -0.03
C TYR A 57 2.52 12.02 0.82
N VAL A 58 3.85 11.95 0.95
CA VAL A 58 4.70 12.95 1.57
C VAL A 58 5.78 13.33 0.57
N ASN A 59 5.83 14.60 0.16
CA ASN A 59 6.72 15.10 -0.89
C ASN A 59 6.63 14.28 -2.19
N GLY A 60 5.42 13.89 -2.58
CA GLY A 60 5.14 13.09 -3.77
C GLY A 60 5.51 11.61 -3.67
N ILE A 61 6.04 11.18 -2.53
CA ILE A 61 6.43 9.78 -2.27
C ILE A 61 5.34 9.12 -1.44
N GLN A 62 4.94 7.91 -1.81
CA GLN A 62 3.98 7.12 -1.06
C GLN A 62 4.52 6.78 0.35
N ASP A 63 3.73 7.06 1.38
CA ASP A 63 4.10 6.88 2.78
C ASP A 63 2.89 6.41 3.60
N ILE A 64 3.11 5.98 4.84
CA ILE A 64 2.10 5.51 5.80
C ILE A 64 1.42 4.21 5.38
N GLN A 65 0.49 4.26 4.42
CA GLN A 65 -0.26 3.08 3.98
C GLN A 65 -0.90 3.27 2.60
N ASN A 66 -1.20 2.13 1.96
CA ASN A 66 -2.13 2.00 0.85
C ASN A 66 -3.23 1.00 1.21
N VAL A 67 -4.44 1.27 0.72
CA VAL A 67 -5.60 0.42 0.92
C VAL A 67 -6.33 0.25 -0.40
N GLU A 68 -6.72 -0.97 -0.70
CA GLU A 68 -7.52 -1.32 -1.87
C GLU A 68 -8.81 -1.99 -1.43
N PHE A 69 -9.87 -1.74 -2.20
CA PHE A 69 -11.19 -2.31 -1.99
C PHE A 69 -11.62 -3.09 -3.23
N TYR A 70 -12.51 -4.07 -3.02
CA TYR A 70 -13.30 -4.66 -4.08
C TYR A 70 -14.44 -3.71 -4.49
N PHE A 71 -15.04 -3.98 -5.66
CA PHE A 71 -16.13 -3.16 -6.21
C PHE A 71 -17.35 -3.03 -5.28
N ASP A 72 -17.55 -4.02 -4.39
CA ASP A 72 -18.60 -4.04 -3.37
C ASP A 72 -18.22 -3.31 -2.06
N GLY A 73 -17.02 -2.71 -2.00
CA GLY A 73 -16.52 -1.95 -0.85
C GLY A 73 -15.83 -2.80 0.22
N LYS A 74 -15.72 -4.12 0.06
CA LYS A 74 -14.93 -4.95 0.98
C LYS A 74 -13.44 -4.69 0.82
N LEU A 75 -12.68 -4.86 1.90
CA LEU A 75 -11.22 -4.76 1.85
C LEU A 75 -10.63 -5.84 0.93
N LYS A 76 -9.75 -5.42 0.03
CA LYS A 76 -8.97 -6.28 -0.87
C LYS A 76 -7.53 -6.36 -0.42
N ALA A 77 -6.90 -5.23 -0.14
CA ALA A 77 -5.52 -5.19 0.33
C ALA A 77 -5.27 -4.02 1.28
N TYR A 78 -4.28 -4.20 2.16
CA TYR A 78 -3.71 -3.19 3.04
C TYR A 78 -2.19 -3.36 3.04
N CYS A 79 -1.46 -2.27 2.86
CA CYS A 79 0.00 -2.31 2.81
C CYS A 79 0.59 -1.09 3.52
N ASP A 80 1.48 -1.31 4.48
CA ASP A 80 2.23 -0.23 5.14
C ASP A 80 3.39 0.25 4.25
N PHE A 81 3.54 1.57 4.16
CA PHE A 81 4.60 2.22 3.40
C PHE A 81 5.42 3.17 4.25
N LYS A 82 6.69 3.32 3.91
CA LYS A 82 7.60 4.32 4.48
C LYS A 82 8.61 4.75 3.43
N ASN A 83 8.61 6.05 3.08
CA ASN A 83 9.47 6.63 2.05
C ASN A 83 9.47 5.82 0.73
N GLY A 84 8.30 5.39 0.26
CA GLY A 84 8.13 4.67 -0.99
C GLY A 84 8.49 3.18 -0.94
N LEU A 85 8.89 2.67 0.24
CA LEU A 85 9.17 1.26 0.46
C LEU A 85 8.03 0.64 1.26
N VAL A 86 7.69 -0.62 0.97
CA VAL A 86 6.85 -1.44 1.84
C VAL A 86 7.64 -1.72 3.13
N ASP A 87 7.12 -1.25 4.25
CA ASP A 87 7.79 -1.31 5.56
C ASP A 87 6.72 -1.43 6.65
N GLY A 88 6.53 -2.66 7.15
CA GLY A 88 5.39 -3.02 8.00
C GLY A 88 4.60 -4.21 7.42
N GLU A 89 3.28 -4.17 7.54
CA GLU A 89 2.41 -5.28 7.13
C GLU A 89 1.88 -5.13 5.71
N LEU A 90 1.78 -6.25 5.00
CA LEU A 90 0.95 -6.43 3.81
C LEU A 90 -0.10 -7.49 4.13
N ILE A 91 -1.37 -7.20 3.85
CA ILE A 91 -2.50 -8.10 4.08
C ILE A 91 -3.39 -8.10 2.85
N GLU A 92 -3.83 -9.28 2.42
CA GLU A 92 -4.77 -9.45 1.32
C GLU A 92 -5.95 -10.31 1.77
N TRP A 93 -7.13 -9.98 1.24
CA TRP A 93 -8.37 -10.70 1.43
C TRP A 93 -8.98 -11.03 0.08
N ASN A 94 -9.74 -12.11 -0.01
CA ASN A 94 -10.57 -12.40 -1.19
C ASN A 94 -11.92 -11.67 -1.12
N GLU A 95 -12.74 -11.81 -2.17
CA GLU A 95 -14.07 -11.17 -2.28
C GLU A 95 -15.06 -11.58 -1.18
N GLU A 96 -14.83 -12.72 -0.52
CA GLU A 96 -15.62 -13.17 0.64
C GLU A 96 -15.15 -12.55 1.96
N GLY A 97 -14.09 -11.72 1.93
CA GLY A 97 -13.47 -11.13 3.11
C GLY A 97 -12.58 -12.10 3.88
N ILE A 98 -12.23 -13.25 3.30
CA ILE A 98 -11.34 -14.22 3.90
C ILE A 98 -9.90 -13.79 3.63
N LYS A 99 -9.10 -13.72 4.69
CA LYS A 99 -7.68 -13.37 4.60
C LYS A 99 -6.92 -14.47 3.85
N THR A 100 -6.32 -14.13 2.72
CA THR A 100 -5.58 -15.05 1.84
C THR A 100 -4.08 -14.85 1.93
N TYR A 101 -3.62 -13.68 2.39
CA TYR A 101 -2.20 -13.41 2.53
C TYR A 101 -1.88 -12.46 3.68
N TRP A 102 -0.69 -12.66 4.25
CA TRP A 102 -0.07 -11.75 5.20
C TRP A 102 1.43 -11.84 5.07
N ALA A 103 2.10 -10.70 5.15
CA ALA A 103 3.54 -10.65 5.22
C ALA A 103 4.00 -9.46 6.06
N GLU A 104 5.14 -9.65 6.73
CA GLU A 104 5.89 -8.58 7.40
C GLU A 104 7.08 -8.22 6.51
N PHE A 105 7.21 -6.95 6.20
CA PHE A 105 8.27 -6.36 5.40
C PHE A 105 9.09 -5.36 6.21
N GLU A 106 10.35 -5.21 5.82
CA GLU A 106 11.23 -4.16 6.30
C GLU A 106 12.07 -3.68 5.11
N ALA A 107 11.97 -2.40 4.78
CA ALA A 107 12.64 -1.80 3.63
C ALA A 107 12.49 -2.62 2.33
N ASN A 108 11.25 -2.96 1.94
CA ASN A 108 10.88 -3.81 0.80
C ASN A 108 11.31 -5.30 0.90
N VAL A 109 11.93 -5.73 1.99
CA VAL A 109 12.35 -7.14 2.16
C VAL A 109 11.31 -7.92 2.96
N LYS A 110 10.78 -9.00 2.37
CA LYS A 110 9.81 -9.87 3.02
C LYS A 110 10.45 -10.75 4.09
N LYS A 111 10.22 -10.42 5.37
CA LYS A 111 10.76 -11.15 6.52
C LYS A 111 9.96 -12.42 6.80
N LYS A 112 8.65 -12.29 6.93
CA LYS A 112 7.73 -13.36 7.31
C LYS A 112 6.54 -13.34 6.39
N PHE A 113 5.92 -14.49 6.17
CA PHE A 113 4.63 -14.53 5.49
C PHE A 113 3.82 -15.75 5.88
N LYS A 114 2.52 -15.64 5.65
CA LYS A 114 1.55 -16.73 5.66
C LYS A 114 0.64 -16.58 4.45
N LYS A 115 0.33 -17.69 3.81
CA LYS A 115 -0.60 -17.76 2.68
C LYS A 115 -1.69 -18.77 3.01
N TRP A 116 -2.93 -18.37 2.79
CA TRP A 116 -4.11 -19.21 2.96
C TRP A 116 -4.80 -19.41 1.61
N ASN A 117 -5.53 -20.50 1.45
CA ASN A 117 -6.44 -20.68 0.32
C ASN A 117 -7.74 -19.86 0.54
N ASP A 118 -8.66 -19.93 -0.42
CA ASP A 118 -9.93 -19.18 -0.37
C ASP A 118 -10.88 -19.64 0.75
N GLN A 119 -10.61 -20.80 1.36
CA GLN A 119 -11.36 -21.33 2.49
C GLN A 119 -10.72 -20.95 3.84
N GLY A 120 -9.61 -20.20 3.82
CA GLY A 120 -8.91 -19.78 5.03
C GLY A 120 -7.98 -20.84 5.63
N GLU A 121 -7.65 -21.90 4.87
CA GLU A 121 -6.73 -22.94 5.29
C GLU A 121 -5.29 -22.53 4.95
N LEU A 122 -4.36 -22.67 5.90
CA LEU A 122 -2.95 -22.31 5.70
C LEU A 122 -2.30 -23.26 4.69
N ILE A 123 -1.71 -22.72 3.63
CA ILE A 123 -1.06 -23.49 2.57
C ILE A 123 0.46 -23.27 2.47
N ASP A 124 0.96 -22.14 2.96
CA ASP A 124 2.40 -21.84 2.97
C ASP A 124 2.75 -20.82 4.05
N GLU A 125 3.94 -20.93 4.62
CA GLU A 125 4.44 -19.94 5.58
C GLU A 125 5.97 -19.89 5.64
N LYS A 126 6.48 -18.68 5.90
CA LYS A 126 7.85 -18.41 6.36
C LYS A 126 7.76 -17.70 7.70
N LYS A 127 8.23 -18.37 8.75
CA LYS A 127 8.12 -17.87 10.14
C LYS A 127 9.15 -16.83 10.50
N GLU A 128 10.33 -16.87 9.89
CA GLU A 128 11.47 -16.01 10.23
C GLU A 128 12.24 -15.58 8.98
N PRO A 129 12.86 -14.38 9.00
CA PRO A 129 13.78 -13.96 7.94
C PRO A 129 15.02 -14.86 7.91
N THR A 130 15.57 -15.04 6.72
CA THR A 130 16.86 -15.68 6.51
C THR A 130 18.00 -14.67 6.73
N LYS A 131 19.23 -15.15 6.84
CA LYS A 131 20.40 -14.28 6.85
C LYS A 131 20.47 -13.38 5.62
N GLU A 132 20.13 -13.91 4.45
CA GLU A 132 20.12 -13.14 3.20
C GLU A 132 19.11 -11.98 3.24
N ASP A 133 17.94 -12.19 3.87
CA ASP A 133 16.95 -11.11 4.05
C ASP A 133 17.50 -10.01 4.95
N LEU A 134 18.13 -10.38 6.07
CA LEU A 134 18.74 -9.43 7.00
C LEU A 134 19.89 -8.65 6.34
N ASP A 135 20.76 -9.33 5.59
CA ASP A 135 21.85 -8.70 4.85
C ASP A 135 21.32 -7.69 3.80
N LYS A 136 20.21 -8.00 3.13
CA LYS A 136 19.53 -7.07 2.22
C LYS A 136 18.96 -5.86 2.95
N ILE A 137 18.30 -6.06 4.09
CA ILE A 137 17.75 -4.96 4.91
C ILE A 137 18.85 -3.99 5.33
N MET A 138 19.96 -4.50 5.89
CA MET A 138 21.10 -3.67 6.30
C MET A 138 21.66 -2.86 5.14
N LYS A 139 21.81 -3.50 3.97
CA LYS A 139 22.28 -2.82 2.75
C LYS A 139 21.35 -1.69 2.29
N ILE A 140 20.02 -1.90 2.36
CA ILE A 140 19.04 -0.88 1.96
C ILE A 140 19.02 0.29 2.95
N LYS A 141 19.10 0.00 4.26
CA LYS A 141 19.11 1.03 5.30
C LYS A 141 20.40 1.84 5.37
N GLY A 142 21.46 1.40 4.68
CA GLY A 142 22.78 2.04 4.76
C GLY A 142 23.49 1.79 6.09
N GLU A 143 23.04 0.79 6.86
CA GLU A 143 23.66 0.34 8.10
C GLU A 143 24.81 -0.61 7.74
N LYS A 144 26.06 -0.18 7.96
CA LYS A 144 27.27 -0.99 7.87
C LYS A 144 27.90 -1.15 9.25
#